data_AF-G8JSJ4-F1
#
_entry.id   AF-G8JSJ4-F1
#
_cell.length_a   1.000
_cell.length_b   1.000
_cell.length_c   1.000
_cell.angle_alpha   90.00
_cell.angle_beta   90.00
_cell.angle_gamma   90.00
#
_symmetry.space_group_name_H-M   'P 1'
#
loop_
_entity.id
_entity.type
_entity.pdbx_description
1 polymer ?
#
loop_
_entity_poly.entity_id
_entity_poly.type
_entity_poly.pdbx_seq_one_letter_code
_entity_poly.pdbx_strand_id
1 'polypeptide(L)'
;MVSDRKVVKEDMTLEQEYNKLVSRRDELQKQEITLRREFTTLLRKIASITAVLETLEDREILERKLPSKETIAKVPELQYLVDSLQSLDELLLEQVQIPEKLMHSYELFRNTPLLYKDNPNHV
;
A
#
# COMPACT_ATOMS: atom_id res chain seq x y z
N MET A 1 10.86 53.13 -37.53
CA MET A 1 11.66 52.75 -36.34
C MET A 1 10.84 52.32 -35.11
N VAL A 2 9.51 52.53 -35.06
CA VAL A 2 8.67 52.07 -33.93
C VAL A 2 8.14 50.64 -34.14
N SER A 3 7.87 50.22 -35.39
CA SER A 3 7.45 48.84 -35.70
C SER A 3 8.51 47.79 -35.34
N ASP A 4 9.78 48.03 -35.68
CA ASP A 4 10.86 47.06 -35.42
C ASP A 4 11.05 46.80 -33.92
N ARG A 5 10.85 47.81 -33.05
CA ARG A 5 10.95 47.63 -31.60
C ARG A 5 9.76 46.87 -30.99
N LYS A 6 8.60 46.87 -31.65
CA LYS A 6 7.42 46.12 -31.21
C LYS A 6 7.56 44.64 -31.58
N VAL A 7 7.98 44.35 -32.82
CA VAL A 7 8.23 42.98 -33.31
C VAL A 7 9.32 42.30 -32.48
N VAL A 8 10.44 42.96 -32.20
CA VAL A 8 11.51 42.41 -31.35
C VAL A 8 11.04 42.14 -29.92
N LYS A 9 10.11 42.94 -29.38
CA LYS A 9 9.53 42.69 -28.06
C LYS A 9 8.57 41.51 -28.05
N GLU A 10 7.74 41.36 -29.09
CA GLU A 10 6.84 40.20 -29.25
C GLU A 10 7.64 38.90 -29.43
N ASP A 11 8.69 38.91 -30.26
CA ASP A 11 9.58 37.76 -30.45
C ASP A 11 10.28 37.38 -29.13
N MET A 12 10.77 38.37 -28.36
CA MET A 12 11.34 38.11 -27.04
C MET A 12 10.33 37.53 -26.05
N THR A 13 9.05 37.91 -26.11
CA THR A 13 8.01 37.35 -25.23
C THR A 13 7.64 35.92 -25.62
N LEU A 14 7.56 35.62 -26.91
CA LEU A 14 7.33 34.27 -27.44
C LEU A 14 8.47 33.33 -27.08
N GLU A 15 9.71 33.78 -27.17
CA GLU A 15 10.89 33.00 -26.77
C GLU A 15 10.87 32.69 -25.26
N GLN A 16 10.45 33.63 -24.42
CA GLN A 16 10.29 33.41 -22.98
C GLN A 16 9.18 32.40 -22.66
N GLU A 17 8.05 32.48 -23.35
CA GLU A 17 6.94 31.52 -23.20
C GLU A 17 7.33 30.13 -23.68
N TYR A 18 8.02 30.04 -24.81
CA TYR A 18 8.58 28.80 -25.31
C TYR A 18 9.52 28.15 -24.30
N ASN A 19 10.46 28.93 -23.73
CA ASN A 19 11.39 28.44 -22.72
C ASN A 19 10.68 27.96 -21.44
N LYS A 20 9.61 28.65 -21.01
CA LYS A 20 8.77 28.20 -19.88
C LYS A 20 8.09 26.86 -20.20
N LEU A 21 7.56 26.72 -21.41
CA LEU A 21 6.86 25.51 -21.85
C LEU A 21 7.81 24.30 -21.90
N VAL A 22 9.01 24.51 -22.45
CA VAL A 22 10.07 23.48 -22.49
C VAL A 22 10.48 23.07 -21.08
N SER A 23 10.75 24.04 -20.19
CA SER A 23 11.09 23.76 -18.80
C SER A 23 9.99 22.95 -18.08
N ARG A 24 8.73 23.32 -18.27
CA ARG A 24 7.59 22.61 -17.69
C ARG A 24 7.45 21.20 -18.24
N ARG A 25 7.66 21.01 -19.54
CA ARG A 25 7.64 19.69 -20.19
C ARG A 25 8.75 18.80 -19.62
N ASP A 26 9.95 19.33 -19.41
CA ASP A 26 11.06 18.57 -18.84
C ASP A 26 10.80 18.17 -17.38
N GLU A 27 10.15 19.04 -16.60
CA GLU A 27 9.72 18.73 -15.24
C GLU A 27 8.67 17.60 -15.22
N LEU A 28 7.64 17.69 -16.08
CA LEU A 28 6.62 16.65 -16.20
C LEU A 28 7.22 15.31 -16.62
N GLN A 29 8.18 15.31 -17.53
CA GLN A 29 8.87 14.08 -17.93
C GLN A 29 9.65 13.45 -16.78
N LYS A 30 10.32 14.26 -15.94
CA LYS A 30 10.99 13.76 -14.73
C LYS A 30 9.98 13.14 -13.76
N GLN A 31 8.84 13.80 -13.55
CA GLN A 31 7.77 13.28 -12.69
C GLN A 31 7.20 11.96 -13.22
N GLU A 32 6.97 11.84 -14.53
CA GLU A 32 6.49 10.59 -15.16
C GLU A 32 7.47 9.42 -14.91
N ILE A 33 8.77 9.67 -15.08
CA ILE A 33 9.81 8.66 -14.84
C ILE A 33 9.80 8.20 -13.38
N THR A 34 9.70 9.15 -12.43
CA THR A 34 9.61 8.83 -11.00
C THR A 34 8.35 8.03 -10.70
N LEU A 35 7.20 8.46 -11.20
CA LEU A 35 5.92 7.80 -10.95
C LEU A 35 5.90 6.36 -11.49
N ARG A 36 6.49 6.13 -12.68
CA ARG A 36 6.65 4.77 -13.24
C ARG A 36 7.49 3.86 -12.34
N ARG A 37 8.57 4.39 -11.74
CA ARG A 37 9.42 3.63 -10.82
C ARG A 37 8.68 3.30 -9.52
N GLU A 38 7.96 4.27 -8.97
CA GLU A 38 7.14 4.08 -7.77
C GLU A 38 6.02 3.08 -8.00
N PHE A 39 5.30 3.19 -9.12
CA PHE A 39 4.24 2.25 -9.50
C PHE A 39 4.77 0.82 -9.67
N THR A 40 5.91 0.66 -10.32
CA THR A 40 6.56 -0.67 -10.45
C THR A 40 6.94 -1.24 -9.08
N THR A 41 7.38 -0.39 -8.16
CA THR A 41 7.72 -0.81 -6.80
C THR A 41 6.46 -1.21 -6.01
N LEU A 42 5.37 -0.46 -6.18
CA LEU A 42 4.08 -0.78 -5.57
C LEU A 42 3.55 -2.12 -6.08
N LEU A 43 3.60 -2.37 -7.39
CA LEU A 43 3.20 -3.66 -7.97
C LEU A 43 4.00 -4.83 -7.39
N ARG A 44 5.32 -4.68 -7.22
CA ARG A 44 6.15 -5.69 -6.57
C ARG A 44 5.76 -5.93 -5.11
N LYS A 45 5.43 -4.87 -4.36
CA LYS A 45 4.94 -4.99 -2.98
C LYS A 45 3.59 -5.72 -2.92
N ILE A 46 2.66 -5.38 -3.82
CA ILE A 46 1.36 -6.05 -3.91
C ILE A 46 1.56 -7.54 -4.20
N ALA A 47 2.37 -7.88 -5.22
CA ALA A 47 2.65 -9.28 -5.54
C ALA A 47 3.29 -10.04 -4.37
N SER A 48 4.20 -9.41 -3.62
CA SER A 48 4.78 -10.01 -2.41
C SER A 48 3.75 -10.23 -1.31
N ILE A 49 2.83 -9.29 -1.10
CA ILE A 49 1.76 -9.43 -0.10
C ILE A 49 0.81 -10.55 -0.53
N THR A 50 0.40 -10.58 -1.80
CA THR A 50 -0.47 -11.62 -2.35
C THR A 50 0.16 -13.00 -2.15
N ALA A 51 1.44 -13.18 -2.47
CA ALA A 51 2.13 -14.45 -2.27
C ALA A 51 2.11 -14.90 -0.80
N VAL A 52 2.32 -13.98 0.15
CA VAL A 52 2.23 -14.31 1.59
C VAL A 52 0.80 -14.68 1.98
N LEU A 53 -0.20 -13.93 1.51
CA LEU A 53 -1.61 -14.23 1.81
C LEU A 53 -2.03 -15.59 1.23
N GLU A 54 -1.58 -15.94 0.03
CA GLU A 54 -1.80 -17.25 -0.57
C GLU A 54 -1.19 -18.37 0.30
N THR A 55 0.00 -18.18 0.88
CA THR A 55 0.56 -19.17 1.83
C THR A 55 -0.22 -19.28 3.15
N LEU A 56 -1.00 -18.27 3.52
CA LEU A 56 -1.84 -18.30 4.71
C LEU A 56 -3.21 -18.95 4.43
N GLU A 57 -3.66 -18.98 3.17
CA GLU A 57 -4.90 -19.66 2.77
C GLU A 57 -4.76 -21.19 2.71
N ASP A 58 -3.52 -21.71 2.63
CA ASP A 58 -3.24 -23.14 2.80
C ASP A 58 -3.58 -23.58 4.23
N ARG A 59 -4.83 -24.02 4.41
CA ARG A 59 -5.38 -24.53 5.67
C ARG A 59 -4.52 -25.63 6.32
N GLU A 60 -3.69 -26.33 5.56
CA GLU A 60 -2.75 -27.34 6.08
C GLU A 60 -1.61 -26.75 6.92
N ILE A 61 -1.22 -25.49 6.70
CA ILE A 61 -0.25 -24.78 7.56
C ILE A 61 -0.95 -24.25 8.83
N LEU A 62 -2.26 -24.01 8.74
CA LEU A 62 -3.10 -23.56 9.86
C LEU A 62 -3.58 -24.67 10.78
N GLU A 63 -3.40 -25.95 10.42
CA GLU A 63 -3.47 -27.03 11.41
C GLU A 63 -2.34 -26.83 12.41
N ARG A 64 -2.66 -26.10 13.49
CA ARG A 64 -1.77 -25.84 14.62
C ARG A 64 -1.22 -27.17 15.11
N LYS A 65 -0.01 -27.53 14.69
CA LYS A 65 0.71 -28.66 15.26
C LYS A 65 1.09 -28.29 16.69
N LEU A 66 0.22 -28.61 17.63
CA LEU A 66 0.51 -28.49 19.04
C LEU A 66 1.84 -29.22 19.32
N PRO A 67 2.71 -28.65 20.18
CA PRO A 67 3.95 -29.31 20.60
C PRO A 67 3.68 -30.75 21.03
N SER A 68 4.50 -31.68 20.55
CA SER A 68 4.39 -33.08 20.97
C SER A 68 4.64 -33.22 22.47
N LYS A 69 4.10 -34.27 23.10
CA LYS A 69 4.32 -34.55 24.53
C LYS A 69 5.81 -34.66 24.89
N GLU A 70 6.64 -35.12 23.95
CA GLU A 70 8.10 -35.18 24.11
C GLU A 70 8.75 -33.79 24.17
N THR A 71 8.22 -32.83 23.41
CA THR A 71 8.70 -31.44 23.39
C THR A 71 8.33 -30.72 24.69
N ILE A 72 7.11 -30.95 25.19
CA ILE A 72 6.63 -30.39 26.46
C ILE A 72 7.42 -30.97 27.64
N ALA A 73 7.78 -32.25 27.60
CA ALA A 73 8.62 -32.87 28.62
C ALA A 73 10.03 -32.24 28.70
N LYS A 74 10.56 -31.72 27.58
CA LYS A 74 11.85 -31.02 27.53
C LYS A 74 11.76 -29.57 27.98
N VAL A 75 10.64 -28.90 27.73
CA VAL A 75 10.41 -27.51 28.11
C VAL A 75 9.00 -27.37 28.69
N PRO A 76 8.82 -27.54 30.01
CA PRO A 76 7.50 -27.53 30.64
C PRO A 76 6.82 -26.15 30.61
N GLU A 77 7.58 -25.06 30.44
CA GLU A 77 7.06 -23.70 30.29
C GLU A 77 6.15 -23.53 29.06
N LEU A 78 6.29 -24.40 28.05
CA LEU A 78 5.42 -24.42 26.87
C LEU A 78 3.99 -24.91 27.19
N GLN A 79 3.76 -25.58 28.32
CA GLN A 79 2.43 -26.10 28.68
C GLN A 79 1.39 -24.98 28.77
N TYR A 80 1.76 -23.85 29.39
CA TYR A 80 0.88 -22.68 29.49
C TYR A 80 0.44 -22.16 28.13
N LEU A 81 1.34 -22.16 27.14
CA LEU A 81 1.03 -21.73 25.78
C LEU A 81 0.09 -22.73 25.09
N VAL A 82 0.27 -24.03 25.32
CA VAL A 82 -0.63 -25.07 24.80
C VAL A 82 -2.03 -24.92 25.38
N ASP A 83 -2.14 -24.74 26.70
CA ASP A 83 -3.43 -24.56 27.38
C ASP A 83 -4.14 -23.27 26.91
N SER A 84 -3.36 -22.20 26.68
CA SER A 84 -3.87 -20.94 26.12
C SER A 84 -4.34 -21.10 24.67
N LEU A 85 -3.63 -21.87 23.85
CA LEU A 85 -4.04 -22.14 22.47
C LEU A 85 -5.32 -22.99 22.41
N GLN A 86 -5.44 -24.00 23.28
CA GLN A 86 -6.64 -24.81 23.40
C GLN A 86 -7.85 -23.99 23.84
N SER A 87 -7.69 -23.11 24.83
CA SER A 87 -8.80 -22.22 25.24
C SER A 87 -9.20 -21.22 24.16
N LEU A 88 -8.29 -20.81 23.26
CA LEU A 88 -8.61 -20.02 22.07
C LEU A 88 -9.37 -20.81 21.00
N ASP A 89 -9.11 -22.11 20.86
CA ASP A 89 -9.85 -22.96 19.91
C ASP A 89 -11.29 -23.25 20.39
N GLU A 90 -11.54 -23.20 21.70
CA GLU A 90 -12.87 -23.32 22.31
C GLU A 90 -13.69 -22.02 22.26
N LEU A 91 -13.03 -20.89 21.96
CA LEU A 91 -13.65 -19.58 21.89
C LEU A 91 -14.48 -19.42 20.61
N LEU A 92 -15.78 -19.19 20.77
CA LEU A 92 -16.67 -18.90 19.65
C LEU A 92 -16.34 -17.54 19.04
N LEU A 93 -16.41 -17.44 17.70
CA LEU A 93 -16.13 -16.22 16.95
C LEU A 93 -16.95 -15.01 17.43
N GLU A 94 -18.17 -15.22 17.94
CA GLU A 94 -19.02 -14.13 18.45
C GLU A 94 -18.47 -13.47 19.73
N GLN A 95 -17.55 -14.14 20.44
CA GLN A 95 -16.95 -13.65 21.68
C GLN A 95 -15.65 -12.88 21.44
N VAL A 96 -15.12 -12.90 20.21
CA VAL A 96 -13.86 -12.24 19.86
C VAL A 96 -14.10 -10.75 19.67
N GLN A 97 -13.65 -9.94 20.63
CA GLN A 97 -13.67 -8.48 20.49
C GLN A 97 -12.51 -8.02 19.60
N ILE A 98 -12.84 -7.46 18.44
CA ILE A 98 -11.84 -6.87 17.54
C ILE A 98 -11.41 -5.50 18.11
N PRO A 99 -10.10 -5.27 18.35
CA PRO A 99 -9.62 -3.99 18.84
C PRO A 99 -10.01 -2.83 17.90
N GLU A 100 -10.44 -1.69 18.47
CA GLU A 100 -10.88 -0.53 17.70
C GLU A 100 -9.85 -0.04 16.67
N LYS A 101 -8.55 -0.12 17.01
CA LYS A 101 -7.46 0.25 16.10
C LYS A 101 -7.45 -0.58 14.82
N LEU A 102 -7.73 -1.89 14.94
CA LEU A 102 -7.81 -2.80 13.79
C LEU A 102 -9.05 -2.50 12.96
N MET A 103 -10.18 -2.26 13.63
CA MET A 103 -11.43 -1.87 12.97
C MET A 103 -11.27 -0.58 12.17
N HIS A 104 -10.67 0.45 12.76
CA HIS A 104 -10.35 1.72 12.08
C HIS A 104 -9.41 1.49 10.89
N SER A 105 -8.39 0.63 11.03
CA SER A 105 -7.45 0.35 9.94
C SER A 105 -8.13 -0.35 8.76
N TYR A 106 -9.08 -1.24 9.06
CA TYR A 106 -9.90 -1.91 8.06
C TYR A 106 -10.87 -0.95 7.38
N GLU A 107 -11.53 -0.06 8.13
CA GLU A 107 -12.39 0.99 7.58
C GLU A 107 -11.63 1.94 6.66
N LEU A 108 -10.41 2.35 7.05
CA LEU A 108 -9.53 3.12 6.19
C LEU A 108 -9.22 2.37 4.90
N PHE A 109 -8.80 1.11 4.98
CA PHE A 109 -8.54 0.30 3.80
C PHE A 109 -9.77 0.21 2.87
N ARG A 110 -10.95 -0.09 3.44
CA ARG A 110 -12.19 -0.25 2.70
C ARG A 110 -12.67 1.04 2.03
N ASN A 111 -12.50 2.17 2.71
CA ASN A 111 -13.06 3.45 2.28
C ASN A 111 -12.05 4.32 1.51
N THR A 112 -10.77 3.94 1.46
CA THR A 112 -9.77 4.68 0.68
C THR A 112 -9.94 4.35 -0.80
N PRO A 113 -10.28 5.33 -1.67
CA PRO A 113 -10.36 5.09 -3.10
C PRO A 113 -8.97 4.74 -3.64
N LEU A 114 -8.83 3.57 -4.26
CA LEU A 114 -7.56 3.11 -4.81
C LEU A 114 -7.23 3.73 -6.17
N LEU A 115 -8.26 4.21 -6.89
CA LEU A 115 -8.12 4.87 -8.18
C LEU A 115 -8.63 6.31 -8.14
N TYR A 116 -8.02 7.17 -8.96
CA TYR A 116 -8.40 8.59 -9.10
C TYR A 116 -9.87 8.79 -9.50
N LYS A 117 -10.47 7.82 -10.20
CA LYS A 117 -11.88 7.85 -10.64
C LYS A 117 -12.87 7.42 -9.55
N ASP A 118 -12.38 6.85 -8.46
CA ASP A 118 -13.22 6.36 -7.36
C ASP A 118 -13.44 7.45 -6.29
N ASN A 119 -12.85 8.65 -6.48
CA ASN A 119 -13.05 9.78 -5.60
C ASN A 119 -14.30 10.58 -6.02
N PRO A 120 -15.37 10.62 -5.20
CA PRO A 120 -16.60 11.34 -5.54
C PRO A 120 -16.42 12.87 -5.61
N ASN A 121 -15.25 13.39 -5.23
CA ASN A 121 -14.94 14.83 -5.25
C ASN A 121 -14.10 15.27 -6.46
N HIS A 122 -13.88 14.41 -7.46
CA HIS A 122 -13.33 14.83 -8.75
C HIS A 122 -14.42 15.01 -9.80
N VAL A 123 -14.89 16.26 -9.89
CA VAL A 123 -15.48 16.84 -11.09
C VAL A 123 -14.37 17.49 -11.91
#